data_AF-A0A077NKT0-F1
#
_entry.id   AF-A0A077NKT0-F1
#
_cell.length_a   1.000
_cell.length_b   1.000
_cell.length_c   1.000
_cell.angle_alpha   90.00
_cell.angle_beta   90.00
_cell.angle_gamma   90.00
#
_symmetry.space_group_name_H-M   'P 1'
#
loop_
_entity.id
_entity.type
_entity.pdbx_description
1 polymer ?
#
loop_
_entity_poly.entity_id
_entity_poly.type
_entity_poly.pdbx_seq_one_letter_code
_entity_poly.pdbx_strand_id
1 'polypeptide(L)' 'MDPVFREWLIDFGSSGYIDLYRFDGETATILAVQHQKEAGY' A
#
# COMPACT_ATOMS: atom_id res chain seq x y z
N MET A 1 -12.85 6.47 -15.69
CA MET A 1 -11.49 5.91 -15.52
C MET A 1 -11.61 4.81 -14.48
N ASP A 2 -11.16 3.60 -14.78
CA ASP A 2 -11.13 2.52 -13.81
C ASP A 2 -10.20 2.90 -12.64
N PRO A 3 -10.53 2.50 -11.39
CA PRO A 3 -9.69 2.81 -10.24
C PRO A 3 -8.31 2.15 -10.41
N VAL A 4 -7.27 2.98 -10.46
CA VAL A 4 -5.88 2.49 -10.47
C VAL A 4 -5.46 2.22 -9.03
N PHE A 5 -5.30 0.95 -8.69
CA PHE A 5 -4.73 0.53 -7.42
C PHE A 5 -3.21 0.59 -7.49
N ARG A 6 -2.59 1.09 -6.41
CA ARG A 6 -1.15 1.28 -6.31
C ARG A 6 -0.66 0.69 -4.99
N GLU A 7 0.56 0.18 -5.02
CA GLU A 7 1.27 -0.30 -3.84
C GLU A 7 2.28 0.74 -3.38
N TRP A 8 2.38 0.92 -2.06
CA TRP A 8 3.40 1.75 -1.44
C TRP A 8 4.16 0.94 -0.41
N LEU A 9 5.46 0.73 -0.67
CA LEU A 9 6.40 0.16 0.30
C LEU A 9 6.73 1.17 1.39
N ILE A 10 6.49 0.80 2.64
CA ILE A 10 6.83 1.59 3.82
C ILE A 10 7.95 0.86 4.56
N ASP A 11 9.13 1.46 4.56
CA ASP A 11 10.26 0.92 5.32
C ASP A 11 10.10 1.28 6.81
N PHE A 12 9.79 0.27 7.62
CA PHE A 12 9.55 0.41 9.06
C PHE A 12 9.85 -0.90 9.81
N GLY A 13 10.59 -0.78 10.92
CA GLY A 13 10.96 -1.92 11.74
C GLY A 13 11.92 -2.89 11.03
N SER A 14 11.77 -4.20 11.26
CA SER A 14 12.69 -5.21 10.71
C SER A 14 12.38 -5.66 9.29
N SER A 15 11.25 -5.24 8.72
CA SER A 15 10.74 -5.83 7.47
C SER A 15 9.78 -4.94 6.70
N GLY A 16 9.26 -3.84 7.26
CA GLY A 16 8.39 -2.94 6.52
C GLY A 16 6.97 -3.46 6.26
N TYR A 17 6.18 -2.59 5.65
CA TYR A 17 4.78 -2.78 5.30
C TYR A 17 4.55 -2.43 3.83
N ILE A 18 3.42 -2.88 3.30
CA ILE A 18 2.91 -2.53 1.98
C ILE A 18 1.47 -2.03 2.14
N ASP A 19 1.24 -0.81 1.65
CA ASP A 19 -0.09 -0.22 1.60
C ASP A 19 -0.65 -0.35 0.19
N LEU A 20 -1.84 -0.95 0.06
CA LEU A 20 -2.63 -0.89 -1.16
C LEU A 20 -3.55 0.32 -1.06
N TYR A 21 -3.44 1.23 -2.01
CA TYR A 21 -4.23 2.46 -2.00
C TYR A 21 -4.78 2.82 -3.37
N ARG A 22 -5.79 3.69 -3.34
CA ARG A 22 -6.30 4.39 -4.52
C ARG A 22 -6.14 5.88 -4.31
N PHE A 23 -5.69 6.59 -5.36
CA PHE A 23 -5.61 8.04 -5.37
C PHE A 23 -6.59 8.61 -6.40
N ASP A 24 -7.41 9.57 -5.98
CA ASP A 24 -8.41 10.23 -6.84
C ASP A 24 -7.96 11.60 -7.39
N GLY A 25 -6.76 12.06 -7.02
CA GLY A 25 -6.24 13.38 -7.38
C GLY A 25 -6.12 14.34 -6.20
N GLU A 26 -6.86 14.08 -5.12
CA GLU A 26 -6.87 14.89 -3.91
C GLU A 26 -6.64 14.04 -2.66
N THR A 27 -7.28 12.87 -2.60
CA THR A 27 -7.28 11.96 -1.46
C THR A 27 -6.69 10.61 -1.83
N ALA A 28 -5.78 10.12 -0.98
CA ALA A 28 -5.33 8.74 -1.00
C ALA A 28 -6.17 7.93 0.01
N THR A 29 -6.92 6.94 -0.47
CA THR A 29 -7.64 6.00 0.39
C THR A 29 -6.84 4.71 0.52
N ILE A 30 -6.45 4.36 1.74
CA ILE A 30 -5.79 3.09 2.04
C ILE A 30 -6.86 1.99 2.12
N LEU A 31 -6.69 0.94 1.32
CA LEU A 31 -7.62 -0.18 1.21
C LEU A 31 -7.17 -1.35 2.08
N ALA A 32 -5.87 -1.57 2.16
CA ALA A 32 -5.25 -2.58 3.00
C ALA A 32 -3.84 -2.17 3.38
N VAL A 33 -3.40 -2.62 4.56
CA VAL A 33 -2.02 -2.54 5.04
C VAL A 33 -1.60 -3.97 5.34
N GLN A 34 -0.48 -4.42 4.76
CA GLN A 34 0.06 -5.77 4.94
C GLN A 34 1.51 -5.70 5.37
N HIS A 35 1.96 -6.63 6.20
CA HIS A 35 3.37 -6.73 6.54
C HIS A 35 4.14 -7.38 5.38
N GLN A 36 5.34 -6.89 5.02
CA GLN A 36 6.06 -7.38 3.82
C GLN A 36 6.31 -8.89 3.86
N LYS A 37 6.59 -9.45 5.04
CA LYS A 37 6.74 -10.92 5.22
C LYS A 37 5.47 -11.71 4.88
N GLU A 38 4.30 -11.12 5.07
CA GLU A 38 3.01 -11.74 4.73
C GLU A 38 2.71 -11.62 3.24
N ALA A 39 3.18 -10.54 2.61
CA ALA A 39 3.09 -10.31 1.16
C ALA A 39 4.13 -11.11 0.35
N GLY A 40 5.02 -11.85 1.00
CA GLY A 40 6.03 -12.70 0.36
C GLY A 40 7.32 -11.98 -0.06
N TYR A 41 7.61 -10.81 0.54
CA TYR A 41 8.86 -10.06 0.39
C TYR A 41 9.87 -10.40 1.49
#